data_AF-A0A971WPT4-F1
#
_entry.id   AF-A0A971WPT4-F1
#
_cell.length_a   1.000
_cell.length_b   1.000
_cell.length_c   1.000
_cell.angle_alpha   90.00
_cell.angle_beta   90.00
_cell.angle_gamma   90.00
#
_symmetry.space_group_name_H-M   'P 1'
#
loop_
_entity.id
_entity.type
_entity.pdbx_description
1 polymer ?
#
loop_
_entity_poly.entity_id
_entity_poly.type
_entity_poly.pdbx_seq_one_letter_code
_entity_poly.pdbx_strand_id
1 'polypeptide(L)'
;MKKVTIRLEENTWRDLRQHCLDNDTSMQAVFEEHAKQITGGNEMLKYEIVKNTLEIKKMEDYKEGCTYAYEGDQDPEIIKSFNSKEEALEELKKYEADIRRGSGVHVVTEYYVEENEYDEDGEIVESKGVWDFAPLGE
;
A
#
# COMPACT_ATOMS: atom_id res chain seq x y z
N MET A 1 6.30 16.34 13.02
CA MET A 1 6.48 15.05 13.72
C MET A 1 5.38 14.89 14.76
N LYS A 2 4.56 13.83 14.68
CA LYS A 2 3.59 13.50 15.73
C LYS A 2 4.35 12.93 16.93
N LYS A 3 4.09 13.43 18.14
CA LYS A 3 4.62 12.83 19.37
C LYS A 3 3.75 11.63 19.74
N VAL A 4 4.36 10.46 19.84
CA VAL A 4 3.71 9.24 20.34
C VAL A 4 4.23 8.99 21.76
N THR A 5 3.32 8.73 22.70
CA THR A 5 3.66 8.37 24.08
C THR A 5 3.34 6.91 24.29
N ILE A 6 4.35 6.11 24.62
CA ILE A 6 4.24 4.67 24.86
C ILE A 6 4.49 4.40 26.34
N ARG A 7 3.69 3.53 26.96
CA ARG A 7 3.97 3.01 28.31
C ARG A 7 4.68 1.68 28.19
N LEU A 8 5.85 1.58 28.82
CA LEU A 8 6.59 0.33 28.93
C LEU A 8 6.41 -0.27 30.32
N GLU A 9 6.52 -1.59 30.40
CA GLU A 9 6.68 -2.27 31.67
C GLU A 9 8.04 -1.93 32.31
N GLU A 10 8.11 -2.00 33.64
CA GLU A 10 9.30 -1.56 34.40
C GLU A 10 10.57 -2.33 34.00
N ASN A 11 10.45 -3.62 33.69
CA ASN A 11 11.58 -4.45 33.27
C ASN A 11 12.12 -4.01 31.91
N THR A 12 11.24 -3.79 30.93
CA THR A 12 11.61 -3.28 29.60
C THR A 12 12.33 -1.93 29.70
N TRP A 13 11.88 -1.08 30.63
CA TRP A 13 12.55 0.20 30.83
C TRP A 13 13.96 0.04 31.42
N ARG A 14 14.17 -0.90 32.35
CA ARG A 14 15.52 -1.19 32.87
C ARG A 14 16.45 -1.71 31.78
N ASP A 15 15.99 -2.62 30.93
CA ASP A 15 16.80 -3.24 29.89
C ASP A 15 17.25 -2.23 28.84
N LEU A 16 16.35 -1.36 28.36
CA LEU A 16 16.69 -0.31 27.39
C LEU A 16 17.68 0.71 27.97
N ARG A 17 17.55 1.02 29.27
CA ARG A 17 18.48 1.93 29.94
C ARG A 17 19.87 1.32 30.07
N GLN A 18 19.96 0.02 30.37
CA GLN A 18 21.24 -0.67 30.44
C GLN A 18 21.91 -0.70 29.06
N HIS A 19 21.15 -1.00 28.01
CA HIS A 19 21.64 -0.95 26.63
C HIS A 19 22.23 0.43 26.25
N CYS A 20 21.60 1.52 26.69
CA CYS A 20 22.13 2.88 26.46
C CYS A 20 23.49 3.09 27.11
N LEU A 21 23.67 2.58 28.33
CA LEU A 21 24.93 2.68 29.07
C LEU A 21 26.02 1.84 28.42
N ASP A 22 25.69 0.64 27.97
CA ASP A 22 26.64 -0.30 27.40
C ASP A 22 27.16 0.14 26.02
N ASN A 23 26.35 0.90 25.27
CA ASN A 23 26.63 1.30 23.88
C ASN A 23 26.87 2.80 23.69
N ASP A 24 26.99 3.58 24.77
CA ASP A 24 27.12 5.05 24.74
C ASP A 24 26.11 5.72 23.80
N THR A 25 24.85 5.30 23.91
CA THR A 25 23.76 5.76 23.03
C THR A 25 22.63 6.39 23.83
N SER A 26 21.84 7.23 23.16
CA SER A 26 20.72 7.90 23.81
C SER A 26 19.47 7.02 23.80
N MET A 27 18.63 7.19 24.82
CA MET A 27 17.31 6.54 24.85
C MET A 27 16.47 6.84 23.63
N GLN A 28 16.57 8.06 23.10
CA GLN A 28 15.86 8.43 21.89
C GLN A 28 16.32 7.59 20.69
N ALA A 29 17.63 7.38 20.53
CA ALA A 29 18.17 6.56 19.44
C ALA A 29 17.75 5.08 19.57
N VAL A 30 17.83 4.51 20.78
CA VAL A 30 17.38 3.12 21.03
C VAL A 30 15.88 2.98 20.77
N PHE A 31 15.07 3.96 21.17
CA PHE A 31 13.65 4.00 20.87
C PHE A 31 13.37 4.14 19.38
N GLU A 32 14.10 4.97 18.65
CA GLU A 32 13.95 5.11 17.21
C GLU A 32 14.33 3.81 16.48
N GLU A 33 15.36 3.11 16.94
CA GLU A 33 15.77 1.81 16.39
C GLU A 33 14.76 0.70 16.70
N HIS A 34 14.30 0.58 17.94
CA HIS A 34 13.27 -0.40 18.31
C HIS A 34 11.91 -0.06 17.71
N ALA A 35 11.56 1.24 17.64
CA ALA A 35 10.37 1.68 16.95
C ALA A 35 10.47 1.32 15.47
N LYS A 36 11.61 1.48 14.79
CA LYS A 36 11.79 0.97 13.42
C LYS A 36 11.61 -0.54 13.30
N GLN A 37 11.85 -1.33 14.35
CA GLN A 37 11.57 -2.78 14.32
C GLN A 37 10.09 -3.10 14.60
N ILE A 38 9.38 -2.25 15.34
CA ILE A 38 7.95 -2.42 15.69
C ILE A 38 7.03 -1.78 14.63
N THR A 39 7.45 -0.65 14.07
CA THR A 39 6.78 0.13 13.02
C THR A 39 7.44 -0.07 11.66
N GLY A 40 8.49 -0.89 11.58
CA GLY A 40 9.01 -1.42 10.33
C GLY A 40 7.95 -2.32 9.77
N GLY A 41 6.99 -1.72 9.06
CA GLY A 41 6.29 -2.43 8.02
C GLY A 41 7.35 -3.22 7.27
N ASN A 42 7.12 -4.52 7.14
CA ASN A 42 7.98 -5.44 6.41
C ASN A 42 8.50 -4.66 5.17
N GLU A 43 9.80 -4.40 5.02
CA GLU A 43 10.29 -3.60 3.86
C GLU A 43 9.91 -4.26 2.52
N MET A 44 9.54 -5.53 2.63
CA MET A 44 9.01 -6.42 1.62
C MET A 44 7.52 -6.20 1.33
N LEU A 45 6.76 -5.53 2.21
CA LEU A 45 5.34 -5.24 1.99
C LEU A 45 5.18 -3.80 1.49
N LYS A 46 4.56 -3.67 0.33
CA LYS A 46 4.22 -2.38 -0.26
C LYS A 46 2.73 -2.30 -0.54
N TYR A 47 2.21 -1.09 -0.41
CA TYR A 47 0.87 -0.72 -0.83
C TYR A 47 0.99 0.14 -2.06
N GLU A 48 0.44 -0.31 -3.17
CA GLU A 48 0.76 0.22 -4.49
C GLU A 48 -0.50 0.71 -5.18
N ILE A 49 -0.45 1.93 -5.71
CA ILE A 49 -1.50 2.40 -6.60
C ILE A 49 -1.23 1.79 -7.96
N VAL A 50 -2.13 0.93 -8.38
CA VAL A 50 -2.10 0.23 -9.65
C VAL A 50 -3.16 0.83 -10.55
N LYS A 51 -2.79 1.07 -11.81
CA LYS A 51 -3.70 1.46 -12.88
C LYS A 51 -3.93 0.26 -13.77
N ASN A 52 -5.18 -0.09 -14.00
CA ASN A 52 -5.53 -1.19 -14.91
C ASN A 52 -6.61 -0.73 -15.89
N THR A 53 -6.64 -1.33 -17.07
CA THR A 53 -7.56 -0.98 -18.15
C THR A 53 -8.18 -2.24 -18.76
N LEU A 54 -9.49 -2.18 -19.00
CA LEU A 54 -10.24 -3.27 -19.61
C LEU A 54 -11.18 -2.73 -20.69
N GLU A 55 -11.27 -3.45 -21.81
CA GLU A 55 -12.29 -3.22 -22.82
C GLU A 55 -13.55 -4.05 -22.50
N ILE A 56 -14.68 -3.38 -22.35
CA ILE A 56 -15.99 -4.02 -22.17
C ILE A 56 -16.89 -3.73 -23.37
N LYS A 57 -17.74 -4.68 -23.75
CA LYS A 57 -18.64 -4.52 -24.92
C LYS A 57 -19.94 -3.83 -24.57
N LYS A 58 -20.39 -3.98 -23.32
CA LYS A 58 -21.68 -3.48 -22.84
C LYS A 58 -21.47 -2.75 -21.53
N MET A 59 -22.11 -1.60 -21.37
CA MET A 59 -21.99 -0.82 -20.13
C MET A 59 -22.56 -1.55 -18.91
N GLU A 60 -23.50 -2.48 -19.11
CA GLU A 60 -24.05 -3.31 -18.04
C GLU A 60 -23.04 -4.31 -17.46
N ASP A 61 -21.94 -4.57 -18.17
CA ASP A 61 -20.84 -5.41 -17.69
C ASP A 61 -19.90 -4.63 -16.76
N TYR A 62 -19.99 -3.29 -16.72
CA TYR A 62 -19.21 -2.48 -15.79
C TYR A 62 -19.66 -2.71 -14.35
N LYS A 63 -18.68 -3.07 -13.51
CA LYS A 63 -18.77 -3.09 -12.05
C LYS A 63 -17.43 -2.59 -11.53
N GLU A 64 -17.45 -1.90 -10.40
CA GLU A 64 -16.22 -1.53 -9.70
C GLU A 64 -15.36 -2.79 -9.45
N GLY A 65 -14.08 -2.69 -9.78
CA GLY A 65 -13.12 -3.79 -9.71
C GLY A 65 -13.18 -4.76 -10.91
N CYS A 66 -13.92 -4.44 -11.97
CA CYS A 66 -13.98 -5.28 -13.16
C CYS A 66 -12.61 -5.40 -13.86
N THR A 67 -11.76 -4.38 -13.77
CA THR A 67 -10.40 -4.46 -14.32
C THR A 67 -9.56 -5.43 -13.50
N TYR A 68 -9.70 -5.51 -12.17
CA TYR A 68 -8.94 -6.46 -11.35
C TYR A 68 -9.46 -7.90 -11.43
N ALA A 69 -10.78 -8.09 -11.55
CA ALA A 69 -11.40 -9.42 -11.54
C ALA A 69 -11.29 -10.18 -12.88
N TYR A 70 -10.72 -9.56 -13.93
CA TYR A 70 -10.67 -10.15 -15.26
C TYR A 70 -9.48 -11.11 -15.39
N GLU A 71 -9.75 -12.40 -15.57
CA GLU A 71 -8.72 -13.46 -15.67
C GLU A 71 -8.05 -13.58 -17.06
N GLY A 72 -7.97 -12.50 -17.83
CA GLY A 72 -7.36 -12.49 -19.16
C GLY A 72 -6.06 -11.69 -19.23
N ASP A 73 -5.54 -11.51 -20.45
CA ASP A 73 -4.33 -10.72 -20.67
C ASP A 73 -4.58 -9.26 -20.27
N GLN A 74 -3.95 -8.85 -19.17
CA GLN A 74 -3.94 -7.48 -18.67
C GLN A 74 -2.51 -7.02 -18.43
N ASP A 75 -2.33 -5.71 -18.44
CA ASP A 75 -1.04 -5.06 -18.21
C ASP A 75 -1.22 -3.99 -17.12
N PRO A 76 -1.45 -4.41 -15.86
CA PRO A 76 -1.58 -3.49 -14.74
C PRO A 76 -0.26 -2.73 -14.53
N GLU A 77 -0.35 -1.41 -14.37
CA GLU A 77 0.79 -0.50 -14.22
C GLU A 77 0.87 -0.03 -12.77
N ILE A 78 1.97 -0.34 -12.07
CA ILE A 78 2.26 0.25 -10.75
C ILE A 78 2.65 1.72 -10.96
N ILE A 79 1.79 2.62 -10.52
CA ILE A 79 1.98 4.08 -10.65
C ILE A 79 2.82 4.62 -9.50
N LYS A 80 2.63 4.08 -8.29
CA LYS A 80 3.30 4.56 -7.09
C LYS A 80 3.26 3.52 -5.97
N SER A 81 4.35 3.37 -5.23
CA SER A 81 4.46 2.44 -4.10
C SER A 81 4.63 3.18 -2.77
N PHE A 82 4.05 2.62 -1.71
CA PHE A 82 4.06 3.16 -0.35
C PHE A 82 4.37 2.08 0.68
N ASN A 83 4.95 2.48 1.81
CA ASN A 83 5.20 1.58 2.94
C ASN A 83 4.05 1.58 3.97
N SER A 84 3.05 2.45 3.79
CA SER A 84 1.86 2.56 4.63
C SER A 84 0.61 2.49 3.77
N LYS A 85 -0.33 1.63 4.19
CA LYS A 85 -1.66 1.54 3.61
C LYS A 85 -2.39 2.87 3.67
N GLU A 86 -2.32 3.54 4.82
CA GLU A 86 -3.02 4.80 5.05
C GLU A 86 -2.53 5.89 4.08
N GLU A 87 -1.23 5.94 3.81
CA GLU A 87 -0.64 6.87 2.83
C GLU A 87 -1.09 6.54 1.40
N ALA A 88 -1.10 5.25 1.03
CA ALA A 88 -1.57 4.80 -0.28
C ALA A 88 -3.05 5.14 -0.51
N LEU A 89 -3.91 4.89 0.49
CA LEU A 89 -5.35 5.21 0.42
C LEU A 89 -5.62 6.72 0.39
N GLU A 90 -4.84 7.53 1.11
CA GLU A 90 -4.97 8.99 1.03
C GLU A 90 -4.54 9.52 -0.33
N GLU A 91 -3.51 8.93 -0.94
CA GLU A 91 -3.10 9.27 -2.31
C GLU A 91 -4.13 8.79 -3.34
N LEU A 92 -4.74 7.61 -3.16
CA LEU A 92 -5.76 7.06 -4.07
C LEU A 92 -6.90 8.05 -4.32
N LYS A 93 -7.28 8.86 -3.33
CA LYS A 93 -8.31 9.92 -3.44
C LYS A 93 -8.02 10.99 -4.49
N LYS A 94 -6.79 11.06 -5.01
CA LYS A 94 -6.39 11.98 -6.09
C LYS A 94 -6.65 11.41 -7.49
N TYR A 95 -7.04 10.15 -7.56
CA TYR A 95 -7.34 9.44 -8.80
C TYR A 95 -8.85 9.20 -8.89
N GLU A 96 -9.32 9.10 -10.12
CA GLU A 96 -10.70 8.77 -10.46
C GLU A 96 -10.68 7.73 -11.58
N ALA A 97 -11.58 6.76 -11.52
CA ALA A 97 -11.80 5.84 -12.62
C ALA A 97 -12.46 6.56 -13.80
N ASP A 98 -12.16 6.12 -15.02
CA ASP A 98 -12.65 6.69 -16.28
C ASP A 98 -13.32 5.61 -17.14
N ILE A 99 -14.43 5.97 -17.79
CA ILE A 99 -15.08 5.10 -18.78
C ILE A 99 -15.24 5.85 -20.09
N ARG A 100 -14.39 5.51 -21.06
CA ARG A 100 -14.46 6.05 -22.41
C ARG A 100 -15.44 5.26 -23.24
N ARG A 101 -16.57 5.89 -23.60
CA ARG A 101 -17.62 5.24 -24.37
C ARG A 101 -17.30 5.27 -25.87
N GLY A 102 -17.16 4.09 -26.48
CA GLY A 102 -17.11 3.92 -27.93
C GLY A 102 -18.42 3.38 -28.50
N SER A 103 -18.52 3.34 -29.84
CA SER A 103 -19.70 2.87 -30.56
C SER A 103 -19.86 1.34 -30.61
N GLY A 104 -19.03 0.59 -29.87
CA GLY A 104 -19.06 -0.87 -29.85
C GLY A 104 -18.22 -1.51 -28.75
N VAL A 105 -17.20 -0.81 -28.27
CA VAL A 105 -16.46 -1.15 -27.05
C VAL A 105 -16.33 0.10 -26.19
N HIS A 106 -16.34 -0.10 -24.87
CA HIS A 106 -16.06 0.91 -23.88
C HIS A 106 -14.73 0.55 -23.21
N VAL A 107 -13.91 1.55 -22.94
CA VAL A 107 -12.63 1.35 -22.25
C VAL A 107 -12.81 1.85 -20.82
N VAL A 108 -12.63 0.96 -19.86
CA VAL A 108 -12.67 1.24 -18.43
C VAL A 108 -11.25 1.31 -17.93
N THR A 109 -10.89 2.40 -17.25
CA THR A 109 -9.62 2.52 -16.53
C THR A 109 -9.92 2.72 -15.05
N GLU A 110 -9.44 1.80 -14.21
CA GLU A 110 -9.58 1.88 -12.75
C GLU A 110 -8.21 2.05 -12.09
N TYR A 111 -8.24 2.65 -10.92
CA TYR A 111 -7.08 2.76 -10.03
C TYR A 111 -7.44 2.09 -8.71
N TYR A 112 -6.51 1.32 -8.14
CA TYR A 112 -6.75 0.64 -6.86
C TYR A 112 -5.47 0.53 -6.05
N VAL A 113 -5.63 0.34 -4.73
CA VAL A 113 -4.51 0.03 -3.84
C VAL A 113 -4.41 -1.47 -3.67
N GLU A 114 -3.30 -2.04 -4.14
CA GLU A 114 -2.95 -3.44 -3.96
C GLU A 114 -1.83 -3.58 -2.93
N GLU A 115 -1.91 -4.60 -2.07
CA GLU A 115 -0.81 -4.96 -1.17
C GLU A 115 -0.01 -6.10 -1.77
N ASN A 116 1.28 -5.87 -1.95
CA ASN A 116 2.21 -6.84 -2.53
C ASN A 116 3.36 -7.12 -1.57
N GLU A 117 3.71 -8.41 -1.45
CA GLU A 117 4.92 -8.88 -0.78
C GLU A 117 6.01 -9.16 -1.81
N TYR A 118 7.21 -8.70 -1.50
CA TYR A 118 8.39 -8.76 -2.34
C TYR A 118 9.46 -9.66 -1.72
N ASP A 119 10.38 -10.19 -2.52
CA ASP A 119 11.61 -10.83 -2.06
C ASP A 119 12.80 -9.86 -2.05
N GLU A 120 13.94 -10.34 -1.57
CA GLU A 120 15.18 -9.57 -1.42
C GLU A 120 15.70 -9.00 -2.76
N ASP A 121 15.29 -9.59 -3.89
CA ASP A 121 15.64 -9.14 -5.23
C ASP A 121 14.66 -8.08 -5.77
N GLY A 122 13.58 -7.81 -5.04
CA GLY A 122 12.55 -6.84 -5.41
C GLY A 122 11.50 -7.39 -6.37
N GLU A 123 11.38 -8.72 -6.46
CA GLU A 123 10.34 -9.40 -7.23
C GLU A 123 9.10 -9.64 -6.36
N ILE A 124 7.90 -9.55 -6.95
CA ILE A 124 6.65 -9.83 -6.24
C ILE A 124 6.57 -11.33 -5.96
N VAL A 125 6.51 -11.69 -4.68
CA VAL A 125 6.32 -13.07 -4.19
C VAL A 125 4.84 -13.40 -4.09
N GLU A 126 4.05 -12.45 -3.59
CA GLU A 126 2.62 -12.66 -3.34
C GLU A 126 1.86 -11.33 -3.46
N SER A 127 0.76 -11.33 -4.22
CA SER A 127 -0.29 -10.31 -4.08
C SER A 127 -1.22 -10.71 -2.94
N LYS A 128 -1.36 -9.82 -1.96
CA LYS A 128 -2.25 -9.98 -0.80
C LYS A 128 -3.66 -9.42 -1.06
N GLY A 129 -3.86 -8.84 -2.24
CA GLY A 129 -5.15 -8.38 -2.73
C GLY A 129 -5.35 -6.86 -2.63
N VAL A 130 -6.56 -6.45 -3.04
CA VAL A 130 -6.95 -5.05 -3.17
C VAL A 130 -7.63 -4.54 -1.90
N TRP A 131 -7.23 -3.36 -1.46
CA TRP A 131 -7.78 -2.68 -0.30
C TRP A 131 -8.94 -1.75 -0.63
N ASP A 132 -8.84 -1.01 -1.73
CA ASP A 132 -9.87 -0.05 -2.16
C ASP A 132 -9.69 0.33 -3.64
N PHE A 133 -10.76 0.84 -4.25
CA PHE A 133 -10.80 1.34 -5.62
C PHE A 133 -11.03 2.85 -5.63
N ALA A 134 -10.44 3.55 -6.59
CA ALA A 134 -10.76 4.95 -6.84
C ALA A 134 -12.22 5.07 -7.30
N PRO A 135 -12.95 6.11 -6.86
CA PRO A 135 -14.32 6.31 -7.31
C PRO A 135 -14.36 6.63 -8.81
N LEU A 136 -15.50 6.37 -9.44
CA LEU A 136 -15.74 6.84 -10.80
C LEU A 136 -15.83 8.37 -10.82
N GLY A 137 -15.13 9.03 -11.75
CA GLY A 137 -15.25 10.47 -11.94
C GLY A 137 -16.66 10.89 -12.33
N GLU A 138 -17.12 12.05 -11.82
CA GLU A 138 -18.44 12.62 -12.12
C GLU A 138 -18.55 13.24 -13.53
#